data_AF-A0A9W6ADF9-F1
#
_entry.id   AF-A0A9W6ADF9-F1
#
_cell.length_a   1.000
_cell.length_b   1.000
_cell.length_c   1.000
_cell.angle_alpha   90.00
_cell.angle_beta   90.00
_cell.angle_gamma   90.00
#
_symmetry.space_group_name_H-M   'P 1'
#
loop_
_entity.id
_entity.type
_entity.pdbx_description
1 polymer ?
#
loop_
_entity_poly.entity_id
_entity_poly.type
_entity_poly.pdbx_seq_one_letter_code
_entity_poly.pdbx_strand_id
1 'polypeptide(L)'
;RVISNKIDIQEAYNEVLQNRGRILSDKGFPKLSTDDKRERALLRLYAMGRVADINVAERFRKALLSLPDNHGAELVEELNKSGLGHEQAVVLYYMPALFAEILRHTQQASEETQIKALTSLMGFMRRTYIGAKNVLGETNLIIECDVSGAKSKIQALEFPEDLTGLDEYTLPLLGFEDSQS
;
A
#
# COMPACT_ATOMS: atom_id res chain seq x y z
N ARG A 1 3.79 26.14 -7.38
CA ARG A 1 5.18 25.62 -7.49
C ARG A 1 5.30 24.63 -8.64
N VAL A 2 4.46 23.60 -8.70
CA VAL A 2 4.33 22.70 -9.87
C VAL A 2 3.85 23.46 -11.12
N ILE A 3 2.74 24.20 -11.03
CA ILE A 3 2.17 25.00 -12.14
C ILE A 3 3.14 26.06 -12.68
N SER A 4 4.12 26.47 -11.85
CA SER A 4 5.16 27.45 -12.21
C SER A 4 6.49 26.80 -12.64
N ASN A 5 6.53 25.49 -12.90
CA ASN A 5 7.73 24.69 -13.23
C ASN A 5 8.91 24.87 -12.27
N LYS A 6 8.64 25.16 -10.99
CA LYS A 6 9.71 25.34 -9.98
C LYS A 6 10.14 24.04 -9.32
N ILE A 7 9.26 23.04 -9.35
CA ILE A 7 9.47 21.67 -8.88
C ILE A 7 8.65 20.75 -9.78
N ASP A 8 9.08 19.50 -9.94
CA ASP A 8 8.30 18.49 -10.65
C ASP A 8 7.18 17.88 -9.79
N ILE A 9 6.36 17.01 -10.39
CA ILE A 9 5.24 16.35 -9.71
C ILE A 9 5.73 15.40 -8.61
N GLN A 10 6.85 14.73 -8.82
CA GLN A 10 7.43 13.80 -7.85
C GLN A 10 7.98 14.54 -6.64
N GLU A 11 8.66 15.67 -6.83
CA GLU A 11 9.13 16.57 -5.78
C GLU A 11 7.96 17.13 -4.97
N ALA A 12 6.90 17.57 -5.64
CA ALA A 12 5.69 18.04 -4.95
C ALA A 12 5.02 16.94 -4.13
N TYR A 13 4.98 15.70 -4.63
CA TYR A 13 4.48 14.56 -3.88
C TYR A 13 5.41 14.21 -2.70
N ASN A 14 6.73 14.27 -2.89
CA ASN A 14 7.70 14.08 -1.83
C ASN A 14 7.54 15.11 -0.70
N GLU A 15 7.20 16.37 -1.00
CA GLU A 15 6.86 17.37 0.03
C GLU A 15 5.66 16.93 0.90
N VAL A 16 4.63 16.32 0.29
CA VAL A 16 3.48 15.77 1.03
C VAL A 16 3.91 14.60 1.92
N LEU A 17 4.75 13.70 1.41
CA LEU A 17 5.29 12.57 2.17
C LEU A 17 6.18 13.04 3.33
N GLN A 18 7.07 13.99 3.10
CA GLN A 18 7.92 14.57 4.16
C GLN A 18 7.08 15.27 5.22
N ASN A 19 6.00 15.97 4.84
CA ASN A 19 5.09 16.57 5.80
C ASN A 19 4.39 15.50 6.67
N ARG A 20 4.02 14.36 6.08
CA ARG A 20 3.49 13.22 6.83
C ARG A 20 4.53 12.65 7.79
N GLY A 21 5.77 12.48 7.35
CA GLY A 21 6.88 12.02 8.18
C GLY A 21 7.17 12.96 9.35
N ARG A 22 7.05 14.28 9.14
CA ARG A 22 7.27 15.29 10.17
C ARG A 22 6.36 15.12 11.38
N ILE A 23 5.08 14.81 11.15
CA ILE A 23 4.10 14.57 12.22
C ILE A 23 4.58 13.47 13.18
N LEU A 24 5.26 12.44 12.67
CA LEU A 24 5.81 11.35 13.47
C LEU A 24 7.15 11.75 14.10
N SER A 25 8.03 12.43 13.36
CA SER A 25 9.33 12.84 13.90
C SER A 25 9.22 13.86 15.03
N ASP A 26 8.23 14.74 14.97
CA ASP A 26 7.93 15.71 16.04
C ASP A 26 7.49 15.00 17.34
N LYS A 27 7.07 13.73 17.26
CA LYS A 27 6.75 12.87 18.39
C LYS A 27 7.91 11.97 18.85
N GLY A 28 9.07 12.05 18.19
CA GLY A 28 10.26 11.26 18.49
C GLY A 28 10.47 10.03 17.61
N PHE A 29 9.68 9.84 16.54
CA PHE A 29 9.95 8.79 15.55
C PHE A 29 11.18 9.13 14.70
N PRO A 30 11.97 8.16 14.23
CA PRO A 30 13.07 8.43 13.29
C PRO A 30 12.59 9.19 12.05
N LYS A 31 13.32 10.24 11.68
CA LYS A 31 13.01 11.01 10.46
C LYS A 31 13.26 10.14 9.23
N LEU A 32 12.24 9.96 8.42
CA LEU A 32 12.31 9.22 7.16
C LEU A 32 12.66 10.14 5.99
N SER A 33 13.44 9.61 5.05
CA SER A 33 13.88 10.26 3.82
C SER A 33 13.00 9.86 2.63
N THR A 34 12.81 10.79 1.70
CA THR A 34 12.23 10.50 0.38
C THR A 34 13.28 10.03 -0.64
N ASP A 35 14.57 10.14 -0.30
CA ASP A 35 15.67 9.75 -1.18
C ASP A 35 16.03 8.26 -0.99
N ASP A 36 15.69 7.68 0.17
CA ASP A 36 15.72 6.23 0.38
C ASP A 36 14.40 5.61 -0.10
N LYS A 37 14.49 4.63 -1.01
CA LYS A 37 13.31 4.01 -1.64
C LYS A 37 12.41 3.32 -0.63
N ARG A 38 12.97 2.65 0.39
CA ARG A 38 12.20 1.91 1.40
C ARG A 38 11.51 2.88 2.36
N GLU A 39 12.21 3.91 2.79
CA GLU A 39 11.64 4.97 3.63
C GLU A 39 10.56 5.76 2.89
N ARG A 40 10.76 6.06 1.61
CA ARG A 40 9.73 6.68 0.75
C ARG A 40 8.50 5.79 0.61
N ALA A 41 8.68 4.48 0.42
CA ALA A 41 7.57 3.53 0.38
C ALA A 41 6.80 3.49 1.71
N LEU A 42 7.51 3.47 2.85
CA LEU A 42 6.90 3.59 4.18
C LEU A 42 6.10 4.88 4.34
N LEU A 43 6.64 6.02 3.91
CA LEU A 43 5.92 7.30 3.95
C LEU A 43 4.62 7.25 3.13
N ARG A 44 4.61 6.56 1.98
CA ARG A 44 3.38 6.36 1.18
C ARG A 44 2.38 5.47 1.90
N LEU A 45 2.83 4.38 2.52
CA LEU A 45 1.98 3.51 3.34
C LEU A 45 1.39 4.29 4.53
N TYR A 46 2.19 5.12 5.20
CA TYR A 46 1.75 5.99 6.29
C TYR A 46 0.73 7.03 5.84
N ALA A 47 0.91 7.60 4.64
CA ALA A 47 -0.05 8.52 4.06
C ALA A 47 -1.39 7.85 3.76
N MET A 48 -1.39 6.65 3.15
CA MET A 48 -2.60 5.88 2.87
C MET A 48 -3.31 5.43 4.15
N GLY A 49 -2.57 4.93 5.14
CA GLY A 49 -3.10 4.50 6.43
C GLY A 49 -3.40 5.62 7.42
N ARG A 50 -3.18 6.89 7.03
CA ARG A 50 -3.32 8.08 7.88
C ARG A 50 -2.57 7.95 9.22
N VAL A 51 -1.40 7.32 9.18
CA VAL A 51 -0.59 7.04 10.37
C VAL A 51 -0.09 8.36 10.97
N ALA A 52 -0.37 8.55 12.26
CA ALA A 52 0.05 9.72 13.03
C ALA A 52 0.49 9.35 14.46
N ASP A 53 0.55 8.05 14.78
CA ASP A 53 0.96 7.50 16.06
C ASP A 53 2.20 6.61 15.87
N ILE A 54 3.13 6.66 16.84
CA ILE A 54 4.40 5.93 16.77
C ILE A 54 4.19 4.42 16.77
N ASN A 55 3.27 3.92 17.60
CA ASN A 55 3.04 2.47 17.69
C ASN A 55 2.42 1.96 16.38
N VAL A 56 1.51 2.71 15.79
CA VAL A 56 0.95 2.37 14.47
C VAL A 56 2.03 2.44 13.37
N ALA A 57 2.92 3.43 13.41
CA ALA A 57 4.03 3.55 12.46
C ALA A 57 5.01 2.35 12.55
N GLU A 58 5.33 1.89 13.75
CA GLU A 58 6.15 0.69 13.97
C GLU A 58 5.44 -0.58 13.48
N ARG A 59 4.13 -0.71 13.67
CA ARG A 59 3.37 -1.86 13.15
C ARG A 59 3.44 -1.95 11.63
N PHE A 60 3.27 -0.82 10.94
CA PHE A 60 3.45 -0.76 9.48
C PHE A 60 4.87 -1.08 9.05
N ARG A 61 5.88 -0.58 9.78
CA ARG A 61 7.30 -0.85 9.50
C ARG A 61 7.62 -2.34 9.66
N LYS A 62 7.18 -2.94 10.76
CA LYS A 62 7.31 -4.38 11.03
C LYS A 62 6.60 -5.19 9.96
N ALA A 63 5.37 -4.84 9.59
CA ALA A 63 4.61 -5.53 8.55
C ALA A 63 5.34 -5.55 7.20
N LEU A 64 5.89 -4.41 6.75
CA LEU A 64 6.68 -4.36 5.52
C LEU A 64 7.94 -5.22 5.60
N LEU A 65 8.60 -5.27 6.77
CA LEU A 65 9.79 -6.10 7.02
C LEU A 65 9.46 -7.59 7.21
N SER A 66 8.21 -7.93 7.51
CA SER A 66 7.75 -9.31 7.68
C SER A 66 7.33 -9.96 6.37
N LEU A 67 7.24 -9.21 5.26
CA LEU A 67 7.09 -9.80 3.94
C LEU A 67 8.35 -10.60 3.56
N PRO A 68 8.22 -11.69 2.79
CA PRO A 68 9.37 -12.34 2.15
C PRO A 68 10.22 -11.31 1.40
N ASP A 69 11.55 -11.45 1.43
CA ASP A 69 12.49 -10.41 0.94
C ASP A 69 12.19 -9.96 -0.50
N ASN A 70 11.87 -10.91 -1.39
CA ASN A 70 11.47 -10.63 -2.77
C ASN A 70 10.14 -9.87 -2.84
N HIS A 71 9.15 -10.24 -2.04
CA HIS A 71 7.84 -9.56 -2.01
C HIS A 71 7.95 -8.13 -1.47
N GLY A 72 8.75 -7.93 -0.42
CA GLY A 72 9.01 -6.61 0.14
C GLY A 72 9.73 -5.71 -0.85
N ALA A 73 10.73 -6.23 -1.58
CA ALA A 73 11.44 -5.48 -2.62
C ALA A 73 10.50 -5.05 -3.77
N GLU A 74 9.67 -5.96 -4.26
CA GLU A 74 8.69 -5.67 -5.33
C GLU A 74 7.65 -4.64 -4.91
N LEU A 75 7.11 -4.75 -3.69
CA LEU A 75 6.17 -3.75 -3.17
C LEU A 75 6.83 -2.36 -3.05
N VAL A 76 8.06 -2.31 -2.55
CA VAL A 76 8.83 -1.06 -2.46
C VAL A 76 9.04 -0.50 -3.86
N GLU A 77 9.37 -1.32 -4.85
CA GLU A 77 9.52 -0.86 -6.24
C GLU A 77 8.22 -0.25 -6.78
N GLU A 78 7.10 -0.97 -6.66
CA GLU A 78 5.79 -0.53 -7.16
C GLU A 78 5.30 0.74 -6.46
N LEU A 79 5.49 0.85 -5.14
CA LEU A 79 5.19 2.07 -4.40
C LEU A 79 6.10 3.23 -4.80
N ASN A 80 7.27 2.99 -5.40
CA ASN A 80 8.13 4.08 -5.82
C ASN A 80 7.80 4.64 -7.20
N LYS A 81 6.99 3.93 -7.99
CA LYS A 81 6.60 4.34 -9.35
C LYS A 81 5.80 5.64 -9.32
N SER A 82 6.12 6.51 -10.26
CA SER A 82 5.61 7.88 -10.41
C SER A 82 4.56 8.00 -11.51
N GLY A 83 4.60 7.09 -12.50
CA GLY A 83 3.76 7.19 -13.69
C GLY A 83 4.22 8.28 -14.67
N LEU A 84 5.41 8.86 -14.44
CA LEU A 84 6.01 9.87 -15.30
C LEU A 84 6.89 9.21 -16.38
N GLY A 85 6.97 9.85 -17.55
CA GLY A 85 7.73 9.32 -18.69
C GLY A 85 7.09 8.04 -19.23
N HIS A 86 7.90 6.98 -19.36
CA HIS A 86 7.47 5.66 -19.86
C HIS A 86 7.25 4.64 -18.73
N GLU A 87 7.24 5.07 -17.47
CA GLU A 87 7.01 4.20 -16.34
C GLU A 87 5.52 3.92 -16.16
N GLN A 88 5.13 2.65 -16.24
CA GLN A 88 3.76 2.25 -15.94
C GLN A 88 3.51 2.27 -14.43
N ALA A 89 2.55 3.08 -13.99
CA ALA A 89 2.10 3.15 -12.61
C ALA A 89 0.69 2.61 -12.45
N VAL A 90 0.46 1.91 -11.36
CA VAL A 90 -0.85 1.42 -10.98
C VAL A 90 -1.33 2.23 -9.78
N VAL A 91 -2.58 2.68 -9.83
CA VAL A 91 -3.26 3.39 -8.75
C VAL A 91 -4.28 2.43 -8.13
N LEU A 92 -4.02 1.99 -6.90
CA LEU A 92 -4.97 1.16 -6.15
C LEU A 92 -6.02 2.07 -5.50
N TYR A 93 -7.13 2.29 -6.20
CA TYR A 93 -8.23 3.10 -5.68
C TYR A 93 -8.89 2.44 -4.48
N TYR A 94 -9.26 3.27 -3.49
CA TYR A 94 -9.81 2.86 -2.20
C TYR A 94 -8.86 2.13 -1.25
N MET A 95 -7.56 2.02 -1.57
CA MET A 95 -6.57 1.46 -0.62
C MET A 95 -6.57 2.16 0.75
N PRO A 96 -6.70 3.51 0.86
CA PRO A 96 -6.85 4.17 2.17
C PRO A 96 -8.05 3.66 2.98
N ALA A 97 -9.14 3.27 2.32
CA ALA A 97 -10.32 2.73 3.00
C ALA A 97 -10.07 1.31 3.51
N LEU A 98 -9.31 0.47 2.78
CA LEU A 98 -8.93 -0.86 3.27
C LEU A 98 -8.00 -0.77 4.49
N PHE A 99 -7.01 0.13 4.49
CA PHE A 99 -6.19 0.37 5.68
C PHE A 99 -7.04 0.79 6.89
N ALA A 100 -7.97 1.73 6.69
CA ALA A 100 -8.87 2.18 7.76
C ALA A 100 -9.71 1.01 8.30
N GLU A 101 -10.21 0.13 7.42
CA GLU A 101 -11.02 -1.01 7.81
C GLU A 101 -10.23 -2.06 8.58
N ILE A 102 -9.01 -2.40 8.16
CA ILE A 102 -8.14 -3.34 8.89
C ILE A 102 -7.78 -2.80 10.27
N LEU A 103 -7.38 -1.53 10.36
CA LEU A 103 -7.03 -0.91 11.64
C LEU A 103 -8.22 -0.85 12.59
N ARG A 104 -9.44 -0.66 12.06
CA ARG A 104 -10.68 -0.70 12.83
C ARG A 104 -11.01 -2.12 13.29
N HIS A 105 -10.89 -3.11 12.40
CA HIS A 105 -11.20 -4.51 12.68
C HIS A 105 -10.27 -5.09 13.75
N THR A 106 -8.98 -4.78 13.64
CA THR A 106 -7.92 -5.33 14.51
C THR A 106 -7.60 -4.45 15.72
N GLN A 107 -8.39 -3.41 16.00
CA GLN A 107 -8.08 -2.40 17.03
C GLN A 107 -7.87 -3.00 18.43
N GLN A 108 -8.66 -4.02 18.78
CA GLN A 108 -8.60 -4.71 20.08
C GLN A 108 -7.72 -5.97 20.04
N ALA A 109 -7.19 -6.33 18.87
CA ALA A 109 -6.36 -7.50 18.69
C ALA A 109 -4.94 -7.26 19.22
N SER A 110 -4.19 -8.35 19.42
CA SER A 110 -2.78 -8.28 19.80
C SER A 110 -1.94 -7.53 18.76
N GLU A 111 -0.78 -6.99 19.17
CA GLU A 111 0.14 -6.36 18.22
C GLU A 111 0.58 -7.32 17.11
N GLU A 112 0.81 -8.60 17.45
CA GLU A 112 1.16 -9.63 16.47
C GLU A 112 0.06 -9.80 15.42
N THR A 113 -1.20 -9.87 15.85
CA THR A 113 -2.36 -9.97 14.95
C THR A 113 -2.46 -8.76 14.03
N GLN A 114 -2.26 -7.55 14.56
CA GLN A 114 -2.27 -6.32 13.77
C GLN A 114 -1.15 -6.28 12.73
N ILE A 115 0.05 -6.73 13.10
CA ILE A 115 1.17 -6.84 12.17
C ILE A 115 0.84 -7.85 11.07
N LYS A 116 0.33 -9.04 11.41
CA LYS A 116 -0.08 -10.05 10.40
C LYS A 116 -1.11 -9.52 9.42
N ALA A 117 -2.13 -8.82 9.91
CA ALA A 117 -3.17 -8.24 9.07
C ALA A 117 -2.62 -7.17 8.11
N LEU A 118 -1.72 -6.30 8.60
CA LEU A 118 -1.04 -5.31 7.77
C LEU A 118 -0.11 -5.98 6.74
N THR A 119 0.63 -7.02 7.13
CA THR A 119 1.49 -7.81 6.22
C THR A 119 0.65 -8.42 5.11
N SER A 120 -0.51 -9.00 5.44
CA SER A 120 -1.42 -9.59 4.46
C SER A 120 -1.99 -8.55 3.50
N LEU A 121 -2.38 -7.36 3.98
CA LEU A 121 -2.79 -6.26 3.09
C LEU A 121 -1.66 -5.78 2.18
N MET A 122 -0.44 -5.68 2.68
CA MET A 122 0.73 -5.30 1.88
C MET A 122 1.07 -6.36 0.83
N GLY A 123 0.93 -7.65 1.15
CA GLY A 123 1.02 -8.75 0.19
C GLY A 123 -0.04 -8.63 -0.91
N PHE A 124 -1.29 -8.41 -0.51
CA PHE A 124 -2.41 -8.16 -1.43
C PHE A 124 -2.11 -6.98 -2.37
N MET A 125 -1.59 -5.86 -1.85
CA MET A 125 -1.19 -4.72 -2.66
C MET A 125 -0.15 -5.09 -3.71
N ARG A 126 0.92 -5.80 -3.30
CA ARG A 126 1.99 -6.26 -4.19
C ARG A 126 1.44 -7.12 -5.33
N ARG A 127 0.61 -8.12 -5.02
CA ARG A 127 0.01 -9.00 -6.04
C ARG A 127 -0.95 -8.23 -6.95
N THR A 128 -1.71 -7.29 -6.40
CA THR A 128 -2.63 -6.45 -7.17
C THR A 128 -1.87 -5.52 -8.13
N TYR A 129 -0.75 -4.94 -7.70
CA TYR A 129 0.11 -4.13 -8.57
C TYR A 129 0.62 -4.93 -9.76
N ILE A 130 1.17 -6.12 -9.50
CA ILE A 130 1.73 -6.99 -10.54
C ILE A 130 0.63 -7.50 -11.48
N GLY A 131 -0.48 -8.00 -10.91
CA GLY A 131 -1.61 -8.52 -11.68
C GLY A 131 -2.24 -7.47 -12.59
N ALA A 132 -2.44 -6.25 -12.09
CA ALA A 132 -3.02 -5.17 -12.88
C ALA A 132 -2.16 -4.83 -14.12
N LYS A 133 -0.83 -4.85 -14.00
CA LYS A 133 0.08 -4.65 -15.13
C LYS A 133 -0.01 -5.77 -16.15
N ASN A 134 -0.06 -7.02 -15.68
CA ASN A 134 -0.12 -8.17 -16.57
C ASN A 134 -1.43 -8.24 -17.37
N VAL A 135 -2.56 -7.81 -16.79
CA VAL A 135 -3.89 -7.90 -17.43
C VAL A 135 -4.26 -6.63 -18.21
N LEU A 136 -3.89 -5.45 -17.71
CA LEU A 136 -4.37 -4.15 -18.23
C LEU A 136 -3.27 -3.34 -18.93
N GLY A 137 -2.03 -3.84 -18.95
CA GLY A 137 -0.84 -3.02 -19.11
C GLY A 137 -0.25 -2.89 -20.50
N GLU A 138 -0.90 -3.35 -21.57
CA GLU A 138 -0.25 -3.28 -22.90
C GLU A 138 -0.26 -1.87 -23.53
N THR A 139 -1.12 -0.95 -23.09
CA THR A 139 -1.24 0.39 -23.73
C THR A 139 -1.33 1.58 -22.77
N ASN A 140 -1.57 1.37 -21.48
CA ASN A 140 -1.80 2.47 -20.53
C ASN A 140 -0.58 2.73 -19.63
N LEU A 141 -0.13 3.99 -19.56
CA LEU A 141 0.91 4.42 -18.62
C LEU A 141 0.41 4.52 -17.17
N ILE A 142 -0.89 4.78 -17.00
CA ILE A 142 -1.54 4.81 -15.69
C ILE A 142 -2.68 3.80 -15.70
N ILE A 143 -2.61 2.80 -14.82
CA ILE A 143 -3.62 1.78 -14.63
C ILE A 143 -4.36 2.06 -13.34
N GLU A 144 -5.65 2.30 -13.43
CA GLU A 144 -6.51 2.47 -12.26
C GLU A 144 -7.11 1.12 -11.87
N CYS A 145 -6.91 0.69 -10.63
CA CYS A 145 -7.39 -0.60 -10.12
C CYS A 145 -8.28 -0.36 -8.90
N ASP A 146 -9.58 -0.66 -9.05
CA ASP A 146 -10.54 -0.60 -7.95
C ASP A 146 -10.35 -1.81 -7.02
N VAL A 147 -9.92 -1.55 -5.78
CA VAL A 147 -9.73 -2.59 -4.77
C VAL A 147 -10.89 -2.71 -3.77
N SER A 148 -11.99 -1.98 -3.97
CA SER A 148 -13.12 -1.93 -3.04
C SER A 148 -13.77 -3.30 -2.81
N GLY A 149 -13.68 -4.22 -3.78
CA GLY A 149 -14.14 -5.61 -3.65
C GLY A 149 -13.51 -6.36 -2.48
N ALA A 150 -12.25 -6.04 -2.13
CA ALA A 150 -11.54 -6.66 -0.99
C ALA A 150 -12.14 -6.26 0.37
N LYS A 151 -12.88 -5.16 0.45
CA LYS A 151 -13.55 -4.71 1.69
C LYS A 151 -14.52 -5.77 2.22
N SER A 152 -15.25 -6.44 1.32
CA SER A 152 -16.20 -7.48 1.69
C SER A 152 -15.54 -8.66 2.42
N LYS A 153 -14.27 -8.96 2.10
CA LYS A 153 -13.49 -10.02 2.75
C LYS A 153 -13.06 -9.63 4.16
N ILE A 154 -12.56 -8.40 4.35
CA ILE A 154 -12.20 -7.89 5.68
C ILE A 154 -13.41 -7.84 6.62
N GLN A 155 -14.61 -7.65 6.07
CA GLN A 155 -15.86 -7.57 6.83
C GLN A 155 -16.54 -8.93 7.07
N ALA A 156 -16.07 -10.00 6.43
CA ALA A 156 -16.69 -11.31 6.56
C ALA A 156 -16.45 -11.88 7.97
N LEU A 157 -17.52 -12.31 8.64
CA LEU A 157 -17.47 -12.95 9.98
C LEU A 157 -16.57 -14.20 10.02
N GLU A 158 -16.40 -14.84 8.86
CA GLU A 158 -15.67 -16.08 8.68
C GLU A 158 -14.17 -15.85 8.44
N PHE A 159 -13.76 -14.59 8.26
CA PHE A 159 -12.36 -14.25 8.02
C PHE A 159 -11.60 -14.27 9.35
N PRO A 160 -10.41 -14.90 9.41
CA PRO A 160 -9.62 -14.93 10.62
C PRO A 160 -9.25 -13.51 11.05
N GLU A 161 -9.20 -13.24 12.35
CA GLU A 161 -8.91 -11.92 12.93
C GLU A 161 -7.56 -11.34 12.44
N ASP A 162 -6.60 -12.22 12.10
CA ASP A 162 -5.30 -11.85 11.54
C ASP A 162 -5.31 -11.55 10.03
N LEU A 163 -6.47 -11.70 9.38
CA LEU A 163 -6.75 -11.46 7.98
C LEU A 163 -5.75 -12.12 7.01
N THR A 164 -5.08 -13.19 7.43
CA THR A 164 -4.00 -13.83 6.65
C THR A 164 -4.41 -14.23 5.24
N GLY A 165 -5.67 -14.62 5.02
CA GLY A 165 -6.21 -14.94 3.70
C GLY A 165 -6.41 -13.76 2.74
N LEU A 166 -6.17 -12.51 3.15
CA LEU A 166 -6.32 -11.34 2.27
C LEU A 166 -5.23 -11.31 1.18
N ASP A 167 -4.00 -11.70 1.52
CA ASP A 167 -2.92 -11.97 0.58
C ASP A 167 -3.15 -13.23 -0.25
N GLU A 168 -4.31 -13.87 -0.20
CA GLU A 168 -4.67 -14.92 -1.16
C GLU A 168 -5.83 -14.46 -2.06
N TYR A 169 -6.58 -13.44 -1.63
CA TYR A 169 -7.70 -12.90 -2.38
C TYR A 169 -7.27 -12.22 -3.70
N THR A 170 -7.84 -12.70 -4.80
CA THR A 170 -7.70 -12.09 -6.13
C THR A 170 -8.94 -11.29 -6.45
N LEU A 171 -8.76 -10.04 -6.90
CA LEU A 171 -9.88 -9.23 -7.37
C LEU A 171 -10.50 -9.89 -8.61
N PRO A 172 -11.84 -9.92 -8.75
CA PRO A 172 -12.50 -10.52 -9.92
C PRO A 172 -11.99 -9.97 -11.26
N LEU A 173 -11.63 -8.69 -11.32
CA LEU A 173 -11.09 -8.06 -12.54
C LEU A 173 -9.66 -8.53 -12.89
N LEU A 174 -8.95 -9.15 -11.94
CA LEU A 174 -7.59 -9.69 -12.11
C LEU A 174 -7.58 -11.21 -12.27
N GLY A 175 -8.73 -11.86 -12.26
CA GLY A 175 -8.81 -13.32 -12.43
C GLY A 175 -9.94 -13.70 -13.36
N PHE A 176 -9.62 -14.12 -14.60
CA PHE A 176 -10.32 -15.09 -15.46
C PHE A 176 -9.30 -15.56 -16.52
N GLU A 177 -9.23 -16.84 -16.93
CA GLU A 177 -10.27 -17.63 -17.59
C GLU A 177 -10.60 -18.95 -16.86
N ASP A 178 -11.85 -19.15 -16.44
CA ASP A 178 -12.48 -20.47 -16.59
C ASP A 178 -13.36 -20.35 -17.84
N SER A 179 -12.79 -20.76 -18.97
CA SER A 179 -13.59 -21.10 -20.14
C SER A 179 -14.46 -22.29 -19.75
N GLN A 180 -15.78 -22.08 -19.79
CA GLN A 180 -16.75 -23.17 -19.71
C GLN A 180 -16.34 -24.28 -20.67
N SER A 181 -16.16 -25.49 -20.13
CA SER A 181 -16.07 -26.73 -20.89
C SER A 181 -17.45 -27.38 -20.94
#